data_AF-A0A836VGG6-F1
#
_entry.id   AF-A0A836VGG6-F1
#
_cell.length_a   1.000
_cell.length_b   1.000
_cell.length_c   1.000
_cell.angle_alpha   90.00
_cell.angle_beta   90.00
_cell.angle_gamma   90.00
#
_symmetry.space_group_name_H-M   'P 1'
#
loop_
_entity.id
_entity.type
_entity.pdbx_description
1 polymer ?
#
loop_
_entity_poly.entity_id
_entity_poly.type
_entity_poly.pdbx_seq_one_letter_code
_entity_poly.pdbx_strand_id
1 'polypeptide(L)' 'MTSKNNPGRRSRQNQEKVFDGKKVKPVLYVGSHVGHGRYIATQEENGKLVFDKEGKPIPYSQI' A
#
# COMPACT_ATOMS: atom_id res chain seq x y z
N MET A 1 9.22 27.75 -11.02
CA MET A 1 7.78 27.44 -11.18
C MET A 1 7.62 25.94 -11.35
N THR A 2 6.88 25.27 -10.47
CA THR A 2 6.69 23.82 -10.53
C THR A 2 5.42 23.51 -11.31
N SER A 3 5.54 23.08 -12.57
CA SER A 3 4.38 22.66 -13.37
C SER A 3 3.77 21.39 -12.79
N LYS A 4 2.43 21.37 -12.64
CA LYS A 4 1.65 20.19 -12.22
C LYS A 4 1.82 18.99 -13.19
N ASN A 5 2.28 19.25 -14.42
CA ASN A 5 2.31 18.29 -15.52
C ASN A 5 3.73 17.77 -15.82
N ASN A 6 4.61 17.63 -14.82
CA ASN A 6 5.95 17.10 -15.04
C ASN A 6 5.93 15.55 -15.13
N PRO A 7 6.19 14.94 -16.30
CA PRO A 7 6.13 13.49 -16.49
C PRO A 7 7.22 12.73 -15.69
N GLY A 8 8.34 13.37 -15.36
CA GLY A 8 9.40 12.76 -14.54
C GLY A 8 8.96 12.45 -13.10
N ARG A 9 7.87 13.07 -12.62
CA ARG A 9 7.26 12.73 -11.32
C ARG A 9 6.44 11.43 -11.37
N ARG A 10 6.00 11.01 -12.56
CA ARG A 10 5.13 9.85 -12.76
C ARG A 10 5.89 8.52 -12.57
N SER A 11 7.16 8.46 -12.97
CA SER A 11 7.99 7.23 -12.82
C SER A 11 8.36 6.89 -11.38
N ARG A 12 8.34 7.83 -10.43
CA ARG A 12 8.66 7.55 -9.01
C ARG A 12 7.55 6.81 -8.27
N GLN A 13 6.30 6.89 -8.72
CA GLN A 13 5.17 6.26 -8.05
C GLN A 13 5.08 4.75 -8.27
N ASN A 14 5.77 4.21 -9.28
CA ASN A 14 5.69 2.80 -9.65
C ASN A 14 6.87 1.97 -9.13
N GLN A 15 7.53 2.40 -8.06
CA GLN A 15 8.58 1.61 -7.43
C GLN A 15 7.95 0.47 -6.65
N GLU A 16 8.40 -0.76 -6.93
CA GLU A 16 8.04 -1.94 -6.14
C GLU A 16 8.52 -1.71 -4.71
N LYS A 17 7.57 -1.51 -3.79
CA LYS A 17 7.88 -1.40 -2.37
C LYS A 17 8.24 -2.77 -1.82
N VAL A 18 9.22 -2.79 -0.91
CA VAL A 18 9.65 -3.98 -0.19
C VAL A 18 9.33 -3.76 1.29
N PHE A 19 8.59 -4.69 1.89
CA PHE A 19 8.29 -4.70 3.32
C PHE A 19 8.80 -5.99 3.92
N ASP A 20 9.60 -5.89 4.98
CA ASP A 20 10.19 -7.05 5.67
C ASP A 20 10.97 -8.00 4.72
N GLY A 21 11.71 -7.44 3.77
CA GLY A 21 12.46 -8.19 2.75
C GLY A 21 11.61 -8.83 1.65
N LYS A 22 10.28 -8.66 1.68
CA LYS A 22 9.35 -9.20 0.68
C LYS A 22 8.79 -8.11 -0.22
N LYS A 23 8.61 -8.42 -1.50
CA LYS A 23 7.91 -7.53 -2.42
C LYS A 23 6.44 -7.43 -2.04
N VAL A 24 5.93 -6.20 -2.02
CA VAL A 24 4.53 -5.92 -1.68
C VAL A 24 3.80 -5.14 -2.75
N LYS A 25 2.50 -5.42 -2.87
CA LYS A 25 1.58 -4.80 -3.82
C LYS A 25 0.47 -4.04 -3.10
N PRO A 26 0.00 -2.92 -3.65
CA PRO A 26 -1.18 -2.24 -3.13
C PRO A 26 -2.43 -3.06 -3.46
N VAL A 27 -3.28 -3.32 -2.46
CA VAL A 27 -4.59 -3.97 -2.66
C VAL A 27 -5.70 -3.21 -1.95
N LEU A 28 -6.90 -3.21 -2.51
CA LEU A 28 -8.07 -2.63 -1.84
C LEU A 28 -8.50 -3.52 -0.67
N TYR A 29 -8.44 -2.97 0.54
CA TYR A 29 -9.00 -3.60 1.72
C TYR A 29 -10.34 -2.98 2.09
N VAL A 30 -11.31 -3.85 2.39
CA VAL A 30 -12.68 -3.50 2.78
C VAL A 30 -12.99 -4.10 4.14
N GLY A 31 -12.65 -3.37 5.19
CA GLY A 31 -12.88 -3.75 6.58
C GLY A 31 -14.06 -3.03 7.22
N SER A 32 -15.06 -2.62 6.44
CA SER A 32 -16.24 -1.91 6.95
C SER A 32 -17.00 -2.71 8.01
N HIS A 33 -17.03 -4.04 7.88
CA HIS A 33 -17.68 -4.94 8.84
C HIS A 33 -16.94 -5.05 10.19
N VAL A 34 -15.65 -4.75 10.22
CA VAL A 34 -14.80 -4.82 11.43
C VAL A 34 -14.42 -3.42 11.96
N GLY A 35 -15.03 -2.35 11.42
CA GLY A 35 -14.75 -0.97 11.85
C GLY A 35 -13.43 -0.39 11.35
N HIS A 36 -12.69 -1.09 10.48
CA HIS A 36 -11.41 -0.62 9.93
C HIS A 36 -11.56 0.34 8.74
N GLY A 37 -12.76 0.42 8.15
CA GLY A 37 -13.02 1.25 6.96
C GLY A 37 -12.48 0.66 5.65
N ARG A 38 -12.37 1.50 4.62
CA ARG A 38 -11.87 1.13 3.28
C ARG A 38 -10.61 1.91 2.97
N TYR A 39 -9.53 1.21 2.63
CA TYR A 39 -8.24 1.82 2.29
C TYR A 39 -7.39 0.88 1.42
N ILE A 40 -6.28 1.39 0.91
CA ILE A 40 -5.29 0.58 0.18
C ILE A 40 -4.35 -0.06 1.21
N ALA A 41 -4.49 -1.36 1.39
CA ALA A 41 -3.64 -2.17 2.25
C ALA A 41 -2.47 -2.76 1.47
N THR A 42 -1.54 -3.32 2.23
CA THR A 42 -0.34 -3.98 1.72
C THR A 42 -0.57 -5.47 1.61
N GLN A 43 -0.31 -6.01 0.42
CA GLN A 43 -0.36 -7.45 0.14
C GLN A 43 1.04 -7.96 -0.21
N GLU A 44 1.43 -9.09 0.37
CA GLU A 44 2.61 -9.84 -0.07
C GLU A 44 2.38 -10.46 -1.46
N GLU A 45 3.47 -10.81 -2.14
CA GLU A 45 3.39 -11.49 -3.45
C GLU A 45 2.61 -12.82 -3.41
N ASN A 46 2.60 -13.49 -2.24
CA ASN A 46 1.85 -14.72 -1.98
C ASN A 46 0.33 -14.50 -1.81
N GLY A 47 -0.16 -13.27 -1.94
CA GLY A 47 -1.58 -12.93 -1.80
C GLY A 47 -2.07 -12.73 -0.36
N LYS A 48 -1.19 -12.87 0.64
CA LYS A 48 -1.51 -12.60 2.05
C LYS A 48 -1.43 -11.10 2.36
N LEU A 49 -2.35 -10.59 3.16
CA LEU A 49 -2.26 -9.23 3.68
C LEU A 49 -1.20 -9.15 4.77
N VAL A 50 -0.50 -8.02 4.81
CA VAL A 50 0.42 -7.69 5.89
C VAL A 50 -0.37 -6.99 6.99
N PHE A 51 -0.31 -7.51 8.21
CA PHE A 51 -1.00 -6.95 9.37
C PHE A 51 0.00 -6.34 10.36
N ASP A 52 -0.41 -5.26 11.01
CA ASP A 52 0.27 -4.69 12.16
C ASP A 52 0.03 -5.55 13.42
N LYS A 53 0.75 -5.26 14.51
CA LYS A 53 0.62 -5.93 15.82
C LYS A 53 -0.81 -5.86 16.39
N GLU A 54 -1.59 -4.86 15.99
CA GLU A 54 -3.00 -4.72 16.37
C GLU A 54 -3.98 -5.58 15.55
N GLY A 55 -3.49 -6.37 14.58
CA GLY A 55 -4.34 -7.16 13.69
C GLY A 55 -5.03 -6.36 12.59
N LYS A 56 -4.58 -5.12 12.33
CA LYS A 56 -5.06 -4.26 11.23
C LYS A 56 -4.12 -4.38 10.02
N PRO A 57 -4.65 -4.52 8.79
CA PRO A 57 -3.80 -4.47 7.61
C PRO A 57 -3.02 -3.17 7.51
N ILE A 58 -1.74 -3.24 7.18
CA ILE A 58 -0.89 -2.05 7.05
C ILE A 58 -1.26 -1.29 5.78
N PRO A 59 -1.57 0.02 5.85
CA PRO A 59 -1.81 0.84 4.68
C PRO A 59 -0.57 0.91 3.78
N TYR A 60 -0.73 0.72 2.47
CA TYR A 60 0.37 0.76 1.50
C TYR A 60 1.06 2.14 1.43
N SER A 61 0.39 3.19 1.88
CA SER A 61 0.96 4.53 2.00
C SER A 61 1.94 4.68 3.17
N GLN A 62 1.91 3.79 4.16
CA GLN A 62 2.77 3.82 5.35
C GLN A 62 4.04 2.97 5.21
N ILE A 63 4.18 2.26 4.09
CA ILE A 63 5.38 1.52 3.67
C ILE A 63 6.20 2.40 2.74
#